data_AF-A0A7C5HP66-F1
#
_entry.id   AF-A0A7C5HP66-F1
#
_cell.length_a   1.000
_cell.length_b   1.000
_cell.length_c   1.000
_cell.angle_alpha   90.00
_cell.angle_beta   90.00
_cell.angle_gamma   90.00
#
_symmetry.space_group_name_H-M   'P 1'
#
loop_
_entity.id
_entity.type
_entity.pdbx_description
1 polymer ?
#
loop_
_entity_poly.entity_id
_entity_poly.type
_entity_poly.pdbx_seq_one_letter_code
_entity_poly.pdbx_strand_id
1 'polypeptide(L)'
;AQILILILALVFLFIGLRFMVKVIRQLVIGRVEQFFSDYIFRNGVLALLLGIILTAIVQSSSITTSIMIPLAGAGIVNIYQVFPYTVGANIGTTVTTLLAAMATCSPAALVVALSHFTFNVLGMLLILPFKPIRMIPIKLALAASNLTMKSKIYPILFIALIFFIIPIFLLLIMK
;
A
#
# COMPACT_ATOMS: atom_id res chain seq x y z
N ALA A 1 -0.34 19.29 29.73
CA ALA A 1 -0.52 20.03 28.46
C ALA A 1 -0.10 19.19 27.25
N GLN A 2 1.14 18.70 27.16
CA GLN A 2 1.66 17.97 25.97
C GLN A 2 0.88 16.69 25.63
N ILE A 3 0.52 15.87 26.63
CA ILE A 3 -0.27 14.64 26.42
C ILE A 3 -1.67 14.97 25.86
N LEU A 4 -2.30 16.04 26.33
CA LEU A 4 -3.60 16.48 25.84
C LEU A 4 -3.53 16.93 24.38
N ILE A 5 -2.49 17.70 24.01
CA ILE A 5 -2.24 18.13 22.63
C ILE A 5 -1.99 16.93 21.72
N LEU A 6 -1.22 15.93 22.18
CA LEU A 6 -0.98 14.70 21.44
C LEU A 6 -2.29 13.94 21.16
N ILE A 7 -3.12 13.75 22.19
CA ILE A 7 -4.42 13.08 22.04
C ILE A 7 -5.30 13.84 21.06
N LEU A 8 -5.38 15.18 21.19
CA LEU A 8 -6.18 16.01 20.30
C LEU A 8 -5.68 15.93 18.84
N ALA A 9 -4.37 16.01 18.63
CA ALA A 9 -3.75 15.89 17.32
C ALA A 9 -4.02 14.51 16.69
N LEU A 10 -3.96 13.45 17.49
CA LEU A 10 -4.25 12.09 17.04
C LEU A 10 -5.72 11.94 16.63
N VAL A 11 -6.65 12.51 17.40
CA VAL A 11 -8.09 12.54 17.04
C VAL A 11 -8.32 13.29 15.74
N PHE A 12 -7.75 14.49 15.58
CA PHE A 12 -7.86 15.26 14.34
C PHE A 12 -7.25 14.53 13.15
N LEU A 13 -6.10 13.87 13.33
CA LEU A 13 -5.47 13.05 12.31
C LEU A 13 -6.39 11.90 11.86
N PHE A 14 -6.97 11.15 12.79
CA PHE A 14 -7.91 10.07 12.45
C PHE A 14 -9.19 10.58 11.76
N ILE A 15 -9.73 11.73 12.19
CA ILE A 15 -10.89 12.36 11.52
C ILE A 15 -10.52 12.77 10.09
N GLY A 16 -9.37 13.41 9.89
CA GLY A 16 -8.87 13.81 8.58
C GLY A 16 -8.69 12.62 7.64
N LEU A 17 -8.05 11.55 8.12
CA LEU A 17 -7.89 10.30 7.37
C LEU A 17 -9.24 9.70 6.98
N ARG A 18 -10.21 9.66 7.90
CA ARG A 18 -11.56 9.13 7.62
C ARG A 18 -12.27 9.95 6.55
N PHE A 19 -12.19 11.27 6.62
CA PHE A 19 -12.83 12.16 5.65
C PHE A 19 -12.19 12.03 4.26
N MET A 20 -10.86 11.96 4.21
CA MET A 20 -10.10 11.77 2.97
C MET A 20 -10.46 10.43 2.30
N VAL A 21 -10.53 9.33 3.06
CA VAL A 21 -11.00 8.03 2.54
C VAL A 21 -12.41 8.14 1.96
N LYS A 22 -13.33 8.83 2.65
CA LYS A 22 -14.71 9.01 2.20
C LYS A 22 -14.77 9.80 0.88
N VAL A 23 -14.05 10.91 0.78
CA VAL A 23 -14.03 11.77 -0.42
C VAL A 23 -13.41 11.05 -1.60
N ILE A 24 -12.25 10.39 -1.41
CA ILE A 24 -11.62 9.65 -2.52
C ILE A 24 -12.51 8.51 -2.98
N ARG A 25 -13.16 7.78 -2.05
CA ARG A 25 -14.12 6.74 -2.40
C ARG A 25 -15.29 7.28 -3.22
N GLN A 26 -15.83 8.45 -2.85
CA GLN A 26 -16.91 9.10 -3.60
C GLN A 26 -16.45 9.60 -4.98
N LEU A 27 -15.24 10.15 -5.08
CA LEU A 27 -14.65 10.60 -6.36
C LEU A 27 -14.45 9.42 -7.32
N VAL A 28 -13.91 8.31 -6.83
CA VAL A 28 -13.57 7.14 -7.65
C VAL A 28 -14.83 6.40 -8.11
N ILE A 29 -15.84 6.24 -7.24
CA ILE A 29 -17.07 5.50 -7.56
C ILE A 29 -18.06 6.34 -8.39
N GLY A 30 -18.04 7.67 -8.29
CA GLY A 30 -19.08 8.53 -8.91
C GLY A 30 -18.76 9.10 -10.30
N ARG A 31 -17.49 9.16 -10.73
CA ARG A 31 -17.11 9.82 -12.01
C ARG A 31 -16.09 9.09 -12.88
N VAL A 32 -15.42 8.03 -12.38
CA VAL A 32 -14.15 7.60 -12.98
C VAL A 32 -14.01 6.08 -13.19
N GLU A 33 -15.07 5.28 -12.97
CA GLU A 33 -15.01 3.83 -13.21
C GLU A 33 -14.59 3.48 -14.65
N GLN A 34 -15.17 4.13 -15.66
CA GLN A 34 -14.83 3.90 -17.07
C GLN A 34 -13.44 4.46 -17.42
N PHE A 35 -13.07 5.66 -16.97
CA PHE A 35 -11.75 6.25 -17.26
C PHE A 35 -10.59 5.46 -16.64
N PHE A 36 -10.78 4.92 -15.44
CA PHE A 36 -9.77 4.11 -14.76
C PHE A 36 -9.65 2.72 -15.41
N SER A 37 -10.77 2.07 -15.71
CA SER A 37 -10.80 0.76 -16.39
C SER A 37 -10.19 0.83 -17.81
N ASP A 38 -10.63 1.80 -18.61
CA ASP A 38 -10.36 1.79 -20.05
C ASP A 38 -8.98 2.35 -20.42
N TYR A 39 -8.41 3.24 -19.60
CA TYR A 39 -7.14 3.91 -19.90
C TYR A 39 -6.04 3.62 -18.88
N ILE A 40 -6.31 3.77 -17.58
CA ILE A 40 -5.25 3.68 -16.56
C ILE A 40 -4.84 2.24 -16.30
N PHE A 41 -5.80 1.33 -16.08
CA PHE A 41 -5.51 -0.05 -15.72
C PHE A 41 -5.25 -0.97 -16.92
N ARG A 42 -5.30 -0.44 -18.14
CA ARG A 42 -4.85 -1.16 -19.35
C ARG A 42 -3.33 -1.21 -19.49
N ASN A 43 -2.63 -0.21 -18.94
CA ASN A 43 -1.18 -0.13 -18.98
C ASN A 43 -0.61 -0.21 -17.56
N GLY A 44 0.18 -1.26 -17.29
CA GLY A 44 0.82 -1.45 -15.99
C GLY A 44 1.69 -0.27 -15.55
N VAL A 45 2.26 0.50 -16.47
CA VAL A 45 3.04 1.72 -16.17
C VAL A 45 2.14 2.84 -15.67
N LEU A 46 0.95 3.03 -16.26
CA LEU A 46 0.01 4.05 -15.81
C LEU A 46 -0.57 3.70 -14.42
N ALA A 47 -0.90 2.43 -14.21
CA ALA A 47 -1.31 1.93 -12.90
C ALA A 47 -0.22 2.17 -11.84
N LEU A 48 1.05 1.89 -12.16
CA LEU A 48 2.21 2.17 -11.30
C LEU A 48 2.31 3.66 -10.94
N LEU A 49 2.30 4.54 -11.95
CA LEU A 49 2.42 5.99 -11.76
C LEU A 49 1.26 6.54 -10.93
N LEU A 50 0.03 6.06 -11.16
CA LEU A 50 -1.13 6.44 -10.37
C LEU A 50 -0.94 6.06 -8.89
N GLY A 51 -0.42 4.86 -8.61
CA GLY A 51 -0.13 4.43 -7.24
C GLY A 51 0.91 5.31 -6.55
N ILE A 52 1.97 5.70 -7.26
CA ILE A 52 3.02 6.60 -6.76
C ILE A 52 2.42 7.96 -6.42
N ILE A 53 1.76 8.60 -7.39
CA ILE A 53 1.24 9.96 -7.26
C ILE A 53 0.17 10.02 -6.17
N LEU A 54 -0.79 9.10 -6.21
CA LEU A 54 -1.90 9.10 -5.26
C LEU A 54 -1.36 8.89 -3.84
N THR A 55 -0.41 7.97 -3.64
CA THR A 55 0.19 7.76 -2.31
C THR A 55 1.06 8.91 -1.87
N ALA A 56 1.82 9.56 -2.76
CA ALA A 56 2.63 10.72 -2.40
C ALA A 56 1.76 11.90 -1.92
N ILE A 57 0.61 12.11 -2.57
CA ILE A 57 -0.36 13.16 -2.19
C ILE A 57 -1.05 12.80 -0.88
N VAL A 58 -1.55 11.58 -0.78
CA VAL A 58 -2.32 11.09 0.37
C VAL A 58 -1.42 10.82 1.59
N GLN A 59 -0.13 10.56 1.35
CA GLN A 59 0.87 10.13 2.34
C GLN A 59 0.48 8.86 3.12
N SER A 60 -0.40 8.04 2.56
CA SER A 60 -0.86 6.78 3.17
C SER A 60 -1.09 5.71 2.12
N SER A 61 -0.15 4.77 2.00
CA SER A 61 -0.28 3.62 1.11
C SER A 61 -1.44 2.70 1.50
N SER A 62 -1.79 2.63 2.78
CA SER A 62 -2.96 1.88 3.25
C SER A 62 -4.26 2.43 2.69
N ILE A 63 -4.42 3.76 2.63
CA ILE A 63 -5.62 4.36 2.03
C ILE A 63 -5.62 4.14 0.51
N THR A 64 -4.49 4.42 -0.15
CA THR A 64 -4.34 4.21 -1.60
C THR A 64 -4.70 2.78 -2.01
N THR A 65 -4.13 1.78 -1.34
CA THR A 65 -4.38 0.36 -1.66
C THR A 65 -5.80 -0.08 -1.31
N SER A 66 -6.40 0.45 -0.23
CA SER A 66 -7.76 0.08 0.19
C SER A 66 -8.85 0.51 -0.80
N ILE A 67 -8.61 1.56 -1.58
CA ILE A 67 -9.55 1.99 -2.63
C ILE A 67 -9.70 0.94 -3.74
N MET A 68 -8.69 0.08 -3.94
CA MET A 68 -8.76 -0.98 -4.93
C MET A 68 -9.69 -2.12 -4.51
N ILE A 69 -9.93 -2.30 -3.20
CA ILE A 69 -10.77 -3.38 -2.68
C ILE A 69 -12.21 -3.30 -3.22
N PRO A 70 -12.95 -2.17 -3.09
CA PRO A 70 -14.31 -2.07 -3.64
C PRO A 70 -14.33 -2.15 -5.17
N LEU A 71 -13.32 -1.62 -5.87
CA LEU A 71 -13.24 -1.71 -7.33
C LEU A 71 -13.03 -3.15 -7.80
N ALA A 72 -12.19 -3.92 -7.09
CA ALA A 72 -11.99 -5.34 -7.35
C ALA A 72 -13.27 -6.13 -7.03
N GLY A 73 -13.96 -5.79 -5.93
CA GLY A 73 -15.24 -6.38 -5.57
C GLY A 73 -16.36 -6.11 -6.58
N ALA A 74 -16.31 -4.96 -7.28
CA ALA A 74 -17.20 -4.62 -8.38
C ALA A 74 -16.77 -5.20 -9.73
N GLY A 75 -15.64 -5.91 -9.81
CA GLY A 75 -15.10 -6.50 -11.04
C GLY A 75 -14.46 -5.51 -12.01
N ILE A 76 -14.26 -4.25 -11.60
CA ILE A 76 -13.72 -3.16 -12.44
C ILE A 76 -12.21 -3.31 -12.64
N VAL A 77 -11.52 -3.84 -11.64
CA VAL A 77 -10.08 -4.11 -11.68
C VAL A 77 -9.80 -5.55 -11.27
N ASN A 78 -8.78 -6.16 -11.87
CA ASN A 78 -8.30 -7.48 -11.49
C ASN A 78 -6.91 -7.42 -10.81
N ILE A 79 -6.50 -8.53 -10.21
CA ILE A 79 -5.22 -8.61 -9.46
C ILE A 79 -3.99 -8.25 -10.29
N TYR A 80 -4.00 -8.51 -11.60
CA TYR A 80 -2.89 -8.19 -12.49
C TYR A 80 -2.77 -6.68 -12.75
N GLN A 81 -3.88 -5.96 -12.70
CA GLN A 81 -3.95 -4.51 -12.83
C GLN A 81 -3.64 -3.80 -11.51
N VAL A 82 -4.12 -4.36 -10.40
CA VAL A 82 -3.88 -3.82 -9.04
C VAL A 82 -2.42 -4.00 -8.63
N PHE A 83 -1.75 -5.08 -9.04
CA PHE A 83 -0.37 -5.35 -8.64
C PHE A 83 0.63 -4.20 -8.93
N PRO A 84 0.79 -3.70 -10.19
CA PRO A 84 1.68 -2.58 -10.46
C PRO A 84 1.27 -1.30 -9.72
N TYR A 85 -0.03 -1.06 -9.53
CA TYR A 85 -0.53 0.04 -8.72
C TYR A 85 -0.08 -0.06 -7.26
N THR A 86 -0.15 -1.25 -6.66
CA THR A 86 0.31 -1.50 -5.28
C THR A 86 1.83 -1.32 -5.15
N VAL A 87 2.61 -1.76 -6.14
CA VAL A 87 4.07 -1.49 -6.19
C VAL A 87 4.33 0.02 -6.24
N GLY A 88 3.53 0.74 -7.02
CA GLY A 88 3.60 2.20 -7.10
C GLY A 88 3.27 2.88 -5.78
N ALA A 89 2.23 2.42 -5.08
CA ALA A 89 1.88 2.92 -3.76
C ALA A 89 3.00 2.72 -2.72
N ASN A 90 3.74 1.61 -2.81
CA ASN A 90 4.90 1.39 -1.94
C ASN A 90 6.00 2.43 -2.21
N ILE A 91 6.33 2.68 -3.48
CA ILE A 91 7.28 3.75 -3.85
C ILE A 91 6.75 5.12 -3.40
N GLY A 92 5.47 5.42 -3.57
CA GLY A 92 4.90 6.70 -3.13
C GLY A 92 5.07 6.96 -1.63
N THR A 93 5.13 5.93 -0.79
CA THR A 93 5.37 6.05 0.66
C THR A 93 6.77 6.60 0.98
N THR A 94 7.75 6.33 0.11
CA THR A 94 9.12 6.85 0.27
C THR A 94 9.19 8.36 0.18
N VAL A 95 8.24 9.01 -0.51
CA VAL A 95 8.11 10.47 -0.56
C VAL A 95 7.84 11.04 0.84
N THR A 96 6.95 10.41 1.60
CA THR A 96 6.66 10.80 2.99
C THR A 96 7.91 10.67 3.86
N THR A 97 8.66 9.56 3.74
CA THR A 97 9.90 9.37 4.47
C THR A 97 10.95 10.42 4.11
N LEU A 98 11.06 10.77 2.83
CA LEU A 98 12.02 11.76 2.35
C LEU A 98 11.67 13.16 2.86
N LEU A 99 10.39 13.57 2.77
CA LEU A 99 9.92 14.84 3.32
C LEU A 99 10.15 14.93 4.83
N ALA A 100 9.85 13.86 5.57
CA ALA A 100 10.10 13.79 7.01
C ALA A 100 11.59 13.92 7.34
N ALA A 101 12.46 13.22 6.61
CA ALA A 101 13.90 13.32 6.79
C ALA A 101 14.42 14.74 6.51
N MET A 102 13.96 15.37 5.44
CA MET A 102 14.30 16.76 5.11
C MET A 102 13.85 17.74 6.19
N ALA A 103 12.67 17.54 6.79
CA ALA A 103 12.17 18.39 7.87
C ALA A 103 13.01 18.29 9.16
N THR A 104 13.68 17.15 9.39
CA THR A 104 14.55 16.98 10.56
C THR A 104 15.96 17.56 10.38
N CYS A 105 16.36 17.91 9.16
CA CYS A 105 17.71 18.35 8.80
C CYS A 105 18.85 17.43 9.30
N SER A 106 18.55 16.15 9.58
CA SER A 106 19.52 15.18 10.08
C SER A 106 20.12 14.37 8.93
N PRO A 107 21.45 14.35 8.77
CA PRO A 107 22.11 13.50 7.77
C PRO A 107 21.75 12.02 7.94
N ALA A 108 21.63 11.53 9.18
CA ALA A 108 21.24 10.16 9.45
C ALA A 108 19.81 9.85 8.98
N ALA A 109 18.86 10.77 9.20
CA ALA A 109 17.49 10.60 8.72
C ALA A 109 17.43 10.58 7.19
N LEU A 110 18.23 11.41 6.51
CA LEU A 110 18.32 11.42 5.06
C LEU A 110 18.90 10.11 4.50
N VAL A 111 19.95 9.57 5.13
CA VAL A 111 20.53 8.27 4.73
C VAL A 111 19.48 7.15 4.85
N VAL A 112 18.70 7.12 5.92
CA VAL A 112 17.61 6.14 6.09
C VAL A 112 16.53 6.32 5.04
N ALA A 113 16.11 7.55 4.77
CA ALA A 113 15.09 7.85 3.76
C ALA A 113 15.55 7.49 2.34
N LEU A 114 16.80 7.81 1.98
CA LEU A 114 17.38 7.45 0.69
C LEU A 114 17.58 5.94 0.56
N SER A 115 17.98 5.25 1.64
CA SER A 115 18.06 3.78 1.65
C SER A 115 16.70 3.16 1.40
N HIS A 116 15.64 3.69 2.04
CA HIS A 116 14.27 3.24 1.84
C HIS A 116 13.79 3.50 0.40
N PHE A 117 14.05 4.69 -0.15
CA PHE A 117 13.74 5.03 -1.55
C PHE A 117 14.44 4.08 -2.53
N THR A 118 15.76 3.95 -2.41
CA THR A 118 16.59 3.14 -3.31
C THR A 118 16.20 1.66 -3.25
N PHE A 119 15.95 1.12 -2.05
CA PHE A 119 15.49 -0.27 -1.90
C PHE A 119 14.16 -0.52 -2.64
N ASN A 120 13.18 0.39 -2.50
CA ASN A 120 11.90 0.25 -3.18
C ASN A 120 12.01 0.39 -4.70
N VAL A 121 12.82 1.34 -5.19
CA VAL A 121 13.04 1.54 -6.62
C VAL A 121 13.77 0.34 -7.24
N LEU A 122 14.83 -0.16 -6.60
CA LEU A 122 15.56 -1.35 -7.06
C LEU A 122 14.66 -2.60 -7.05
N GLY A 123 13.90 -2.80 -5.98
CA GLY A 123 12.93 -3.88 -5.89
C GLY A 123 11.89 -3.82 -7.01
N MET A 124 11.38 -2.62 -7.32
CA MET A 124 10.45 -2.42 -8.43
C MET A 124 11.09 -2.74 -9.79
N LEU A 125 12.31 -2.27 -10.05
CA LEU A 125 13.06 -2.55 -11.28
C LEU A 125 13.41 -4.04 -11.43
N LEU A 126 13.54 -4.77 -10.33
CA LEU A 126 13.77 -6.21 -10.32
C LEU A 126 12.46 -7.00 -10.53
N ILE A 127 11.34 -6.55 -9.95
CA ILE A 127 10.10 -7.33 -9.96
C ILE A 127 9.25 -7.06 -11.20
N LEU A 128 9.06 -5.80 -11.62
CA LEU A 128 8.07 -5.46 -12.65
C LEU A 128 8.45 -5.86 -14.08
N PRO A 129 9.70 -5.65 -14.55
CA PRO A 129 10.09 -6.01 -15.91
C PRO A 129 10.16 -7.52 -16.13
N PHE A 130 10.58 -8.25 -15.09
CA PHE A 130 10.83 -9.69 -15.18
C PHE A 130 9.56 -10.49 -14.90
N LYS A 131 8.86 -10.88 -15.97
CA LYS A 131 7.62 -11.69 -15.90
C LYS A 131 7.66 -12.88 -14.92
N PRO A 132 8.70 -13.73 -14.85
CA PRO A 132 8.70 -14.85 -13.91
C PRO A 132 8.68 -14.37 -12.44
N ILE A 133 9.45 -13.34 -12.11
CA ILE A 133 9.52 -12.77 -10.76
C ILE A 133 8.21 -12.08 -10.42
N ARG A 134 7.67 -11.27 -11.34
CA ARG A 134 6.37 -10.60 -11.19
C ARG A 134 5.24 -11.57 -10.88
N MET A 135 5.29 -12.77 -11.44
CA MET A 135 4.23 -13.76 -11.28
C MET A 135 4.23 -14.47 -9.93
N ILE A 136 5.35 -14.47 -9.20
CA ILE A 136 5.43 -15.08 -7.87
C ILE A 136 4.42 -14.43 -6.90
N PRO A 137 4.46 -13.12 -6.61
CA PRO A 137 3.53 -12.50 -5.67
C PRO A 137 2.08 -12.56 -6.15
N ILE A 138 1.82 -12.44 -7.45
CA ILE A 138 0.46 -12.54 -8.00
C ILE A 138 -0.11 -13.96 -7.81
N LYS A 139 0.68 -15.01 -8.09
CA LYS A 139 0.25 -16.39 -7.86
C LYS A 139 0.02 -16.69 -6.39
N LEU A 140 0.89 -16.19 -5.50
CA LEU A 140 0.72 -16.31 -4.06
C LEU A 140 -0.57 -15.62 -3.59
N ALA A 141 -0.85 -14.42 -4.10
CA ALA A 141 -2.09 -13.71 -3.80
C ALA A 141 -3.34 -14.47 -4.28
N LEU A 142 -3.31 -15.04 -5.48
CA LEU A 142 -4.39 -15.87 -6.02
C LEU A 142 -4.57 -17.16 -5.20
N ALA A 143 -3.48 -17.84 -4.82
CA ALA A 143 -3.53 -19.03 -3.98
C ALA A 143 -4.11 -18.71 -2.60
N ALA A 144 -3.69 -17.61 -1.98
CA ALA A 144 -4.22 -17.13 -0.71
C ALA A 144 -5.72 -16.80 -0.83
N SER A 145 -6.14 -16.12 -1.91
CA SER A 145 -7.55 -15.82 -2.19
C SER A 145 -8.40 -17.09 -2.30
N ASN A 146 -7.89 -18.14 -2.95
CA ASN A 146 -8.61 -19.40 -3.07
C ASN A 146 -8.79 -20.10 -1.71
N LEU A 147 -7.83 -19.97 -0.79
CA LEU A 147 -7.97 -20.48 0.56
C LEU A 147 -9.00 -19.67 1.36
N THR A 148 -8.94 -18.34 1.30
CA THR A 148 -9.86 -17.48 2.04
C THR A 148 -11.31 -17.58 1.55
N MET A 149 -11.53 -17.91 0.27
CA MET A 149 -12.87 -18.21 -0.26
C MET A 149 -13.49 -19.50 0.30
N LYS A 150 -12.68 -20.48 0.71
CA LYS A 150 -13.17 -21.77 1.25
C LYS A 150 -13.69 -21.65 2.67
N SER A 151 -13.05 -20.83 3.50
CA SER A 151 -13.45 -20.63 4.89
C SER A 151 -12.88 -19.34 5.47
N LYS A 152 -13.67 -18.70 6.34
CA LYS A 152 -13.29 -17.49 7.10
C LYS A 152 -12.16 -17.74 8.11
N ILE A 153 -11.80 -19.00 8.38
CA ILE A 153 -10.71 -19.32 9.31
C ILE A 153 -9.32 -19.05 8.72
N TYR A 154 -9.15 -19.22 7.40
CA TYR A 154 -7.87 -19.01 6.72
C TYR A 154 -7.32 -17.58 6.85
N PRO A 155 -8.09 -16.50 6.64
CA PRO A 155 -7.57 -15.15 6.85
C PRO A 155 -7.24 -14.88 8.32
N ILE A 156 -8.01 -15.43 9.27
CA ILE A 156 -7.73 -15.29 10.71
C ILE A 156 -6.40 -15.97 11.05
N LEU A 157 -6.20 -17.21 10.60
CA LEU A 157 -4.96 -17.96 10.79
C LEU A 157 -3.77 -17.26 10.12
N PHE A 158 -3.94 -16.72 8.92
CA PHE A 158 -2.90 -15.98 8.22
C PHE A 158 -2.45 -14.76 9.03
N ILE A 159 -3.40 -13.97 9.55
CA ILE A 159 -3.10 -12.81 10.40
C ILE A 159 -2.41 -13.25 11.70
N ALA A 160 -2.97 -14.24 12.41
CA ALA A 160 -2.40 -14.74 13.65
C ALA A 160 -0.97 -15.26 13.45
N LEU A 161 -0.72 -16.00 12.37
CA LEU A 161 0.57 -16.58 12.07
C LEU A 161 1.61 -15.52 11.73
N ILE A 162 1.31 -14.63 10.77
CA ILE A 162 2.29 -13.70 10.20
C ILE A 162 2.55 -12.51 11.11
N PHE A 163 1.52 -11.97 11.76
CA PHE A 163 1.65 -10.76 12.59
C PHE A 163 1.97 -11.05 14.05
N PHE A 164 1.70 -12.26 14.56
CA PHE A 164 1.91 -12.59 15.97
C PHE A 164 2.84 -13.78 16.15
N ILE A 165 2.48 -14.98 15.68
CA ILE A 165 3.21 -16.21 15.99
C ILE A 165 4.65 -16.17 15.46
N ILE A 166 4.86 -15.83 14.18
CA ILE A 166 6.20 -15.77 13.58
C ILE A 166 7.07 -14.71 14.27
N PRO A 167 6.63 -13.45 14.44
CA PRO A 167 7.41 -12.44 15.17
C PRO A 167 7.74 -12.86 16.60
N ILE A 168 6.78 -13.40 17.36
CA ILE A 168 7.01 -13.86 18.73
C ILE A 168 8.05 -15.00 18.75
N PHE A 169 7.91 -15.96 17.84
CA PHE A 169 8.86 -17.07 17.72
C PHE A 169 10.28 -16.60 17.39
N LEU A 170 10.43 -15.69 16.42
CA LEU A 170 11.72 -15.10 16.07
C LEU A 170 12.33 -14.34 17.27
N LEU A 171 11.52 -13.57 18.00
CA LEU A 171 11.96 -12.86 19.21
C LEU A 171 12.41 -13.80 20.33
N LEU A 172 11.83 -14.99 20.43
CA LEU A 172 12.24 -16.01 21.40
C LEU A 172 13.56 -16.69 21.02
N ILE A 173 13.83 -16.87 19.72
CA ILE A 173 15.11 -17.44 19.22
C ILE A 173 16.26 -16.42 19.30
N MET A 174 15.97 -15.14 19.08
CA MET A 174 16.98 -14.08 19.10
C MET A 174 17.35 -13.62 20.52
N LYS A 175 16.67 -14.13 21.55
CA LYS A 175 17.06 -14.00 22.96
C LYS A 175 17.99 -15.13 23.37
#